data_AF-A0A434SPX7-F1
#
_entry.id   AF-A0A434SPX7-F1
#
_cell.length_a   1.000
_cell.length_b   1.000
_cell.length_c   1.000
_cell.angle_alpha   90.00
_cell.angle_beta   90.00
_cell.angle_gamma   90.00
#
_symmetry.space_group_name_H-M   'P 1'
#
loop_
_entity.id
_entity.type
_entity.pdbx_description
1 polymer ?
#
loop_
_entity_poly.entity_id
_entity_poly.type
_entity_poly.pdbx_seq_one_letter_code
_entity_poly.pdbx_strand_id
1 'polypeptide(L)'
;MGGARNAARAMAPSRRVMTGLGQLLGQVAQNGPAAALRFFNLQSLVGAPIADVFLALTDLLCPDGGTIDEAIARNAMLETVGELGAAGDLPFDGATPDVLDAVFTGALARSIETKLFNEIGGRSIRLPTDVAAVEIIQRTLHDFIQGTVRDRFAAAGGTLASVPYAGVEAFVQAIYEQSFELIRILGDSA
;
A
#
# COMPACT_ATOMS: atom_id res chain seq x y z
N MET A 1 -8.86 -20.57 -15.44
CA MET A 1 -8.94 -20.82 -13.98
C MET A 1 -7.87 -19.99 -13.29
N GLY A 2 -8.15 -18.70 -13.05
CA GLY A 2 -7.29 -17.83 -12.24
C GLY A 2 -7.98 -17.63 -10.89
N GLY A 3 -7.47 -18.27 -9.83
CA GLY A 3 -8.00 -18.10 -8.48
C GLY A 3 -7.27 -17.00 -7.72
N ALA A 4 -7.80 -16.61 -6.55
CA ALA A 4 -7.25 -15.57 -5.67
C ALA A 4 -5.73 -15.73 -5.42
N ARG A 5 -5.23 -16.97 -5.30
CA ARG A 5 -3.79 -17.23 -5.12
C ARG A 5 -2.91 -16.86 -6.32
N ASN A 6 -3.41 -17.00 -7.56
CA ASN A 6 -2.66 -16.58 -8.75
C ASN A 6 -2.69 -15.06 -8.88
N ALA A 7 -3.82 -14.43 -8.55
CA ALA A 7 -3.94 -12.98 -8.50
C ALA A 7 -3.06 -12.36 -7.38
N ALA A 8 -2.93 -13.04 -6.24
CA ALA A 8 -2.04 -12.64 -5.15
C ALA A 8 -0.54 -12.78 -5.52
N ARG A 9 -0.17 -13.63 -6.49
CA ARG A 9 1.22 -13.66 -7.00
C ARG A 9 1.57 -12.39 -7.78
N ALA A 10 0.59 -11.76 -8.42
CA ALA A 10 0.77 -10.47 -9.12
C ALA A 10 0.98 -9.29 -8.15
N MET A 11 0.70 -9.47 -6.85
CA MET A 11 1.02 -8.48 -5.80
C MET A 11 2.51 -8.45 -5.40
N ALA A 12 3.39 -9.24 -6.02
CA ALA A 12 4.80 -9.32 -5.63
C ALA A 12 5.53 -7.95 -5.61
N PRO A 13 5.36 -7.03 -6.58
CA PRO A 13 5.95 -5.70 -6.52
C PRO A 13 5.43 -4.88 -5.34
N SER A 14 4.11 -4.80 -5.16
CA SER A 14 3.48 -4.11 -4.03
C SER A 14 3.95 -4.65 -2.68
N ARG A 15 4.06 -5.98 -2.55
CA ARG A 15 4.57 -6.62 -1.32
C ARG A 15 6.01 -6.18 -1.03
N ARG A 16 6.89 -6.13 -2.05
CA ARG A 16 8.26 -5.65 -1.90
C ARG A 16 8.30 -4.19 -1.42
N VAL A 17 7.50 -3.32 -2.04
CA VAL A 17 7.44 -1.90 -1.66
C VAL A 17 6.96 -1.75 -0.21
N MET A 18 5.90 -2.47 0.17
CA MET A 18 5.37 -2.44 1.54
C MET A 18 6.37 -2.99 2.56
N THR A 19 7.12 -4.05 2.21
CA THR A 19 8.22 -4.52 3.06
C THR A 19 9.30 -3.44 3.24
N GLY A 20 9.66 -2.73 2.17
CA GLY A 20 10.62 -1.62 2.23
C GLY A 20 10.13 -0.44 3.09
N LEU A 21 8.86 -0.06 2.96
CA LEU A 21 8.25 0.96 3.83
C LEU A 21 8.23 0.50 5.30
N GLY A 22 7.80 -0.74 5.56
CA GLY A 22 7.84 -1.30 6.91
C GLY A 22 9.26 -1.30 7.50
N GLN A 23 10.29 -1.56 6.68
CA GLN A 23 11.69 -1.44 7.08
C GLN A 23 12.09 -0.02 7.44
N LEU A 24 11.74 0.98 6.61
CA LEU A 24 12.00 2.38 6.95
C LEU A 24 11.36 2.75 8.28
N LEU A 25 10.08 2.46 8.45
CA LEU A 25 9.32 2.89 9.63
C LEU A 25 9.77 2.15 10.89
N GLY A 26 10.14 0.87 10.77
CA GLY A 26 10.82 0.12 11.83
C GLY A 26 12.18 0.72 12.21
N GLN A 27 12.98 1.18 11.23
CA GLN A 27 14.23 1.89 11.52
C GLN A 27 14.02 3.23 12.20
N VAL A 28 12.99 4.00 11.79
CA VAL A 28 12.63 5.26 12.45
C VAL A 28 12.29 5.00 13.93
N ALA A 29 11.47 3.98 14.21
CA ALA A 29 11.08 3.66 15.57
C ALA A 29 12.24 3.18 16.46
N GLN A 30 13.19 2.42 15.90
CA GLN A 30 14.30 1.84 16.66
C GLN A 30 15.50 2.78 16.82
N ASN A 31 15.82 3.53 15.77
CA ASN A 31 17.09 4.26 15.65
C ASN A 31 16.90 5.76 15.32
N GLY A 32 15.68 6.20 15.05
CA GLY A 32 15.34 7.57 14.69
C GLY A 32 15.39 7.86 13.18
N PRO A 33 14.76 8.96 12.74
CA PRO A 33 14.64 9.34 11.32
C PRO A 33 15.96 9.44 10.56
N ALA A 34 16.96 10.13 11.11
CA ALA A 34 18.25 10.31 10.45
C ALA A 34 19.01 8.98 10.27
N ALA A 35 18.92 8.07 11.24
CA ALA A 35 19.54 6.75 11.13
C ALA A 35 18.82 5.87 10.08
N ALA A 36 17.49 5.97 10.01
CA ALA A 36 16.69 5.31 8.99
C ALA A 36 17.05 5.80 7.59
N LEU A 37 17.14 7.11 7.37
CA LEU A 37 17.58 7.67 6.09
C LEU A 37 18.96 7.16 5.69
N ARG A 38 19.92 7.12 6.62
CA ARG A 38 21.26 6.58 6.36
C ARG A 38 21.22 5.09 5.98
N PHE A 39 20.37 4.28 6.62
CA PHE A 39 20.20 2.87 6.28
C PHE A 39 19.76 2.67 4.81
N PHE A 40 18.94 3.58 4.29
CA PHE A 40 18.49 3.60 2.89
C PHE A 40 19.41 4.41 1.94
N ASN A 41 20.58 4.89 2.41
CA ASN A 41 21.48 5.80 1.68
C ASN A 41 20.86 7.14 1.28
N LEU A 42 19.87 7.61 2.05
CA LEU A 42 19.12 8.86 1.85
C LEU A 42 19.54 9.97 2.83
N GLN A 43 20.75 9.92 3.39
CA GLN A 43 21.23 10.92 4.37
C GLN A 43 21.22 12.37 3.87
N SER A 44 21.19 12.60 2.54
CA SER A 44 21.05 13.95 1.96
C SER A 44 19.67 14.56 2.20
N LEU A 45 18.68 13.76 2.61
CA LEU A 45 17.30 14.17 2.88
C LEU A 45 17.01 14.39 4.38
N VAL A 46 18.03 14.45 5.23
CA VAL A 46 17.84 14.81 6.64
C VAL A 46 17.24 16.22 6.73
N GLY A 47 16.18 16.37 7.52
CA GLY A 47 15.40 17.61 7.61
C GLY A 47 14.52 17.91 6.39
N ALA A 48 14.52 17.06 5.36
CA ALA A 48 13.65 17.25 4.21
C ALA A 48 12.18 16.92 4.54
N PRO A 49 11.23 17.41 3.72
CA PRO A 49 9.82 17.04 3.83
C PRO A 49 9.60 15.53 3.69
N ILE A 50 8.61 15.00 4.40
CA ILE A 50 8.23 13.59 4.32
C ILE A 50 7.86 13.18 2.88
N ALA A 51 7.25 14.08 2.11
CA ALA A 51 6.90 13.82 0.71
C ALA A 51 8.15 13.55 -0.16
N ASP A 52 9.22 14.33 0.04
CA ASP A 52 10.49 14.17 -0.70
C ASP A 52 11.20 12.85 -0.32
N VAL A 53 11.15 12.47 0.96
CA VAL A 53 11.67 11.18 1.43
C VAL A 53 10.90 10.02 0.77
N PHE A 54 9.57 10.09 0.73
CA PHE A 54 8.75 9.07 0.10
C PHE A 54 8.90 9.03 -1.43
N LEU A 55 9.15 10.17 -2.07
CA LEU A 55 9.48 10.23 -3.50
C LEU A 55 10.79 9.49 -3.78
N ALA A 56 11.85 9.78 -3.02
CA ALA A 56 13.13 9.09 -3.17
C ALA A 56 13.03 7.58 -2.88
N LEU A 57 12.22 7.20 -1.88
CA LEU A 57 11.92 5.79 -1.61
C LEU A 57 11.14 5.13 -2.75
N THR A 58 10.28 5.87 -3.44
CA THR A 58 9.57 5.34 -4.60
C THR A 58 10.56 4.93 -5.68
N ASP A 59 11.54 5.77 -5.99
CA ASP A 59 12.56 5.48 -6.99
C ASP A 59 13.49 4.33 -6.57
N LEU A 60 13.73 4.18 -5.27
CA LEU A 60 14.52 3.08 -4.73
C LEU A 60 13.78 1.73 -4.72
N LEU A 61 12.50 1.72 -4.33
CA LEU A 61 11.73 0.50 -4.10
C LEU A 61 10.94 0.03 -5.32
N CYS A 62 10.66 0.93 -6.27
CA CYS A 62 9.91 0.65 -7.49
C CYS A 62 10.84 0.75 -8.72
N PRO A 63 11.71 -0.25 -8.97
CA PRO A 63 12.57 -0.25 -10.14
C PRO A 63 11.75 -0.32 -11.43
N ASP A 64 12.30 0.25 -12.51
CA ASP A 64 11.70 0.16 -13.84
C ASP A 64 11.84 -1.27 -14.39
N GLY A 65 10.84 -2.11 -14.12
CA GLY A 65 10.77 -3.49 -14.67
C GLY A 65 9.75 -3.66 -15.80
N GLY A 66 8.97 -2.62 -16.10
CA GLY A 66 8.05 -2.58 -17.25
C GLY A 66 6.77 -3.41 -17.10
N THR A 67 6.54 -4.04 -15.94
CA THR A 67 5.30 -4.80 -15.70
C THR A 67 4.16 -3.89 -15.23
N ILE A 68 2.91 -4.32 -15.49
CA ILE A 68 1.71 -3.63 -14.98
C ILE A 68 1.72 -3.61 -13.45
N ASP A 69 2.15 -4.68 -12.80
CA ASP A 69 2.18 -4.79 -11.34
C ASP A 69 3.18 -3.83 -10.69
N GLU A 70 4.34 -3.60 -11.33
CA GLU A 70 5.30 -2.57 -10.89
C GLU A 70 4.76 -1.16 -11.10
N ALA A 71 4.07 -0.91 -12.23
CA ALA A 71 3.43 0.37 -12.47
C ALA A 71 2.34 0.65 -11.42
N ILE A 72 1.59 -0.36 -11.00
CA ILE A 72 0.59 -0.26 -9.92
C ILE A 72 1.27 0.09 -8.59
N ALA A 73 2.34 -0.61 -8.22
CA ALA A 73 3.08 -0.34 -6.99
C ALA A 73 3.67 1.08 -6.98
N ARG A 74 4.25 1.52 -8.10
CA ARG A 74 4.78 2.88 -8.25
C ARG A 74 3.68 3.94 -8.19
N ASN A 75 2.55 3.71 -8.87
CA ASN A 75 1.42 4.64 -8.83
C ASN A 75 0.88 4.81 -7.41
N ALA A 76 0.74 3.71 -6.66
CA ALA A 76 0.29 3.77 -5.28
C ALA A 76 1.20 4.65 -4.40
N MET A 77 2.51 4.51 -4.57
CA MET A 77 3.50 5.34 -3.87
C MET A 77 3.45 6.81 -4.29
N LEU A 78 3.32 7.11 -5.58
CA LEU A 78 3.26 8.49 -6.08
C LEU A 78 1.98 9.21 -5.63
N GLU A 79 0.86 8.52 -5.57
CA GLU A 79 -0.37 9.08 -4.98
C GLU A 79 -0.20 9.34 -3.48
N THR A 80 0.48 8.45 -2.74
CA THR A 80 0.82 8.70 -1.33
C THR A 80 1.73 9.92 -1.18
N VAL A 81 2.72 10.11 -2.05
CA VAL A 81 3.55 11.33 -2.09
C VAL A 81 2.69 12.56 -2.36
N GLY A 82 1.73 12.46 -3.28
CA GLY A 82 0.80 13.54 -3.58
C GLY A 82 -0.07 13.94 -2.39
N GLU A 83 -0.58 12.97 -1.64
CA GLU A 83 -1.34 13.22 -0.40
C GLU A 83 -0.50 13.87 0.69
N LEU A 84 0.73 13.37 0.88
CA LEU A 84 1.69 13.96 1.82
C LEU A 84 1.98 15.42 1.47
N GLY A 85 2.25 15.71 0.19
CA GLY A 85 2.49 17.08 -0.28
C GLY A 85 1.27 17.98 -0.13
N ALA A 86 0.06 17.45 -0.36
CA ALA A 86 -1.19 18.19 -0.17
C ALA A 86 -1.51 18.48 1.31
N ALA A 87 -1.07 17.61 2.22
CA ALA A 87 -1.21 17.80 3.67
C ALA A 87 -0.22 18.84 4.23
N GLY A 88 0.81 19.23 3.47
CA GLY A 88 1.76 20.29 3.79
C GLY A 88 3.20 19.80 3.91
N ASP A 89 4.10 20.75 4.20
CA ASP A 89 5.55 20.53 4.17
C ASP A 89 6.09 19.98 5.51
N LEU A 90 5.49 18.88 5.99
CA LEU A 90 5.87 18.25 7.25
C LEU A 90 7.30 17.69 7.15
N PRO A 91 8.27 18.16 7.99
CA PRO A 91 9.60 17.58 8.01
C PRO A 91 9.54 16.10 8.41
N PHE A 92 10.31 15.24 7.74
CA PHE A 92 10.33 13.81 8.04
C PHE A 92 10.71 13.54 9.50
N ASP A 93 11.64 14.32 10.04
CA ASP A 93 12.09 14.20 11.44
C ASP A 93 11.02 14.61 12.46
N GLY A 94 9.98 15.33 12.01
CA GLY A 94 8.82 15.74 12.81
C GLY A 94 7.60 14.84 12.64
N ALA A 95 7.67 13.80 11.80
CA ALA A 95 6.56 12.89 11.60
C ALA A 95 6.35 12.00 12.84
N THR A 96 5.14 12.05 13.40
CA THR A 96 4.77 11.20 14.53
C THR A 96 4.58 9.74 14.08
N PRO A 97 4.70 8.75 14.98
CA PRO A 97 4.38 7.37 14.66
C PRO A 97 3.00 7.20 14.00
N ASP A 98 1.98 7.90 14.51
CA ASP A 98 0.62 7.86 13.96
C ASP A 98 0.56 8.35 12.51
N VAL A 99 1.34 9.39 12.15
CA VAL A 99 1.44 9.87 10.76
C VAL A 99 2.10 8.81 9.89
N LEU A 100 3.20 8.22 10.35
CA LEU A 100 3.93 7.20 9.60
C LEU A 100 3.08 5.93 9.38
N ASP A 101 2.35 5.50 10.41
CA ASP A 101 1.44 4.36 10.35
C ASP A 101 0.24 4.65 9.42
N ALA A 102 -0.31 5.88 9.44
CA ALA A 102 -1.35 6.31 8.51
C ALA A 102 -0.86 6.32 7.05
N VAL A 103 0.37 6.79 6.81
CA VAL A 103 0.98 6.79 5.48
C VAL A 103 1.17 5.38 4.95
N PHE A 104 1.66 4.46 5.79
CA PHE A 104 1.83 3.06 5.42
C PHE A 104 0.49 2.38 5.09
N THR A 105 -0.49 2.51 5.98
CA THR A 105 -1.81 1.89 5.80
C THR A 105 -2.53 2.45 4.57
N GLY A 106 -2.45 3.76 4.34
CA GLY A 106 -2.98 4.40 3.13
C GLY A 106 -2.32 3.90 1.85
N ALA A 107 -0.98 3.86 1.80
CA ALA A 107 -0.24 3.36 0.64
C ALA A 107 -0.57 1.89 0.32
N LEU A 108 -0.72 1.06 1.35
CA LEU A 108 -1.11 -0.34 1.18
C LEU A 108 -2.53 -0.46 0.61
N ALA A 109 -3.50 0.21 1.23
CA ALA A 109 -4.90 0.14 0.82
C ALA A 109 -5.04 0.54 -0.65
N ARG A 110 -4.43 1.67 -1.02
CA ARG A 110 -4.36 2.14 -2.40
C ARG A 110 -3.74 1.14 -3.37
N SER A 111 -2.64 0.50 -2.98
CA SER A 111 -2.00 -0.49 -3.85
C SER A 111 -2.90 -1.70 -4.10
N ILE A 112 -3.67 -2.12 -3.10
CA ILE A 112 -4.64 -3.24 -3.24
C ILE A 112 -5.81 -2.82 -4.12
N GLU A 113 -6.37 -1.63 -3.88
CA GLU A 113 -7.48 -1.06 -4.67
C GLU A 113 -7.11 -0.94 -6.15
N THR A 114 -5.97 -0.30 -6.44
CA THR A 114 -5.48 -0.08 -7.81
C THR A 114 -5.32 -1.41 -8.56
N LYS A 115 -4.79 -2.44 -7.89
CA LYS A 115 -4.66 -3.76 -8.50
C LYS A 115 -5.99 -4.42 -8.75
N LEU A 116 -6.93 -4.36 -7.81
CA LEU A 116 -8.25 -4.96 -8.00
C LEU A 116 -9.00 -4.28 -9.15
N PHE A 117 -8.92 -2.96 -9.26
CA PHE A 117 -9.47 -2.24 -10.42
C PHE A 117 -8.79 -2.64 -11.74
N ASN A 118 -7.47 -2.88 -11.72
CA ASN A 118 -6.78 -3.39 -12.89
C ASN A 118 -7.25 -4.80 -13.29
N GLU A 119 -7.49 -5.70 -12.32
CA GLU A 119 -8.03 -7.05 -12.58
C GLU A 119 -9.46 -7.04 -13.12
N ILE A 120 -10.29 -6.07 -12.70
CA ILE A 120 -11.60 -5.80 -13.31
C ILE A 120 -11.43 -5.40 -14.77
N GLY A 121 -10.57 -4.41 -15.05
CA GLY A 121 -10.31 -3.93 -16.42
C GLY A 121 -9.70 -5.00 -17.33
N GLY A 122 -8.88 -5.89 -16.76
CA GLY A 122 -8.28 -7.06 -17.41
C GLY A 122 -9.23 -8.23 -17.65
N ARG A 123 -10.50 -8.14 -17.22
CA ARG A 123 -11.55 -9.18 -17.31
C ARG A 123 -11.33 -10.42 -16.44
N SER A 124 -10.49 -10.34 -15.40
CA SER A 124 -10.37 -11.40 -14.39
C SER A 124 -11.59 -11.45 -13.47
N ILE A 125 -12.28 -10.32 -13.31
CA ILE A 125 -13.50 -10.16 -12.51
C ILE A 125 -14.61 -9.62 -13.43
N ARG A 126 -15.80 -10.23 -13.40
CA ARG A 126 -16.96 -9.69 -14.10
C ARG A 126 -17.70 -8.73 -13.17
N LEU A 127 -18.07 -7.57 -13.69
CA LEU A 127 -18.93 -6.61 -13.02
C LEU A 127 -20.25 -6.44 -13.78
N PRO A 128 -21.30 -5.94 -13.12
CA PRO A 128 -22.51 -5.46 -13.78
C PRO A 128 -22.21 -4.43 -14.86
N THR A 129 -23.07 -4.34 -15.87
CA THR A 129 -23.01 -3.28 -16.90
C THR A 129 -23.64 -1.96 -16.44
N ASP A 130 -24.33 -1.96 -15.30
CA ASP A 130 -24.90 -0.76 -14.70
C ASP A 130 -23.83 0.03 -13.95
N VAL A 131 -23.65 1.30 -14.34
CA VAL A 131 -22.69 2.22 -13.74
C VAL A 131 -22.99 2.43 -12.26
N ALA A 132 -24.27 2.54 -11.87
CA ALA A 132 -24.63 2.75 -10.47
C ALA A 132 -24.26 1.54 -9.60
N ALA A 133 -24.49 0.32 -10.10
CA ALA A 133 -24.05 -0.91 -9.45
C ALA A 133 -22.51 -0.97 -9.32
N VAL A 134 -21.76 -0.58 -10.37
CA VAL A 134 -20.29 -0.52 -10.31
C VAL A 134 -19.81 0.46 -9.24
N GLU A 135 -20.38 1.66 -9.16
CA GLU A 135 -20.01 2.64 -8.14
C GLU A 135 -20.26 2.15 -6.71
N ILE A 136 -21.36 1.41 -6.49
CA ILE A 136 -21.65 0.78 -5.20
C ILE A 136 -20.58 -0.25 -4.86
N ILE A 137 -20.24 -1.13 -5.81
CA ILE A 137 -19.20 -2.15 -5.62
C ILE A 137 -17.85 -1.49 -5.31
N GLN A 138 -17.49 -0.40 -6.02
CA GLN A 138 -16.25 0.33 -5.76
C GLN A 138 -16.21 0.92 -4.34
N ARG A 139 -17.28 1.57 -3.88
CA ARG A 139 -17.36 2.09 -2.50
C ARG A 139 -17.28 0.96 -1.47
N THR A 140 -18.05 -0.11 -1.65
CA THR A 140 -18.01 -1.25 -0.73
C THR A 140 -16.62 -1.87 -0.65
N LEU A 141 -15.93 -1.99 -1.79
CA LEU A 141 -14.58 -2.51 -1.84
C LEU A 141 -13.58 -1.60 -1.12
N HIS A 142 -13.66 -0.29 -1.35
CA HIS A 142 -12.83 0.71 -0.67
C HIS A 142 -13.01 0.62 0.85
N ASP A 143 -14.25 0.71 1.34
CA ASP A 143 -14.56 0.65 2.78
C ASP A 143 -14.06 -0.67 3.40
N PHE A 144 -14.24 -1.78 2.69
CA PHE A 144 -13.76 -3.09 3.14
C PHE A 144 -12.23 -3.15 3.23
N ILE A 145 -11.51 -2.64 2.23
CA ILE A 145 -10.04 -2.65 2.22
C ILE A 145 -9.51 -1.77 3.36
N GLN A 146 -10.00 -0.54 3.47
CA GLN A 146 -9.60 0.40 4.52
C GLN A 146 -9.84 -0.19 5.92
N GLY A 147 -11.04 -0.73 6.16
CA GLY A 147 -11.38 -1.40 7.42
C GLY A 147 -10.48 -2.58 7.72
N THR A 148 -10.26 -3.46 6.73
CA THR A 148 -9.43 -4.66 6.89
C THR A 148 -7.96 -4.33 7.16
N VAL A 149 -7.40 -3.34 6.45
CA VAL A 149 -6.04 -2.85 6.69
C VAL A 149 -5.91 -2.34 8.12
N ARG A 150 -6.83 -1.46 8.56
CA ARG A 150 -6.83 -0.89 9.91
C ARG A 150 -6.95 -1.97 10.99
N ASP A 151 -7.91 -2.87 10.86
CA ASP A 151 -8.20 -3.88 11.87
C ASP A 151 -7.03 -4.85 12.03
N ARG A 152 -6.43 -5.28 10.91
CA ARG A 152 -5.25 -6.14 10.97
C ARG A 152 -4.01 -5.41 11.47
N PHE A 153 -3.85 -4.14 11.11
CA PHE A 153 -2.74 -3.33 11.59
C PHE A 153 -2.81 -3.17 13.12
N ALA A 154 -4.00 -2.89 13.64
CA ALA A 154 -4.27 -2.86 15.08
C ALA A 154 -4.01 -4.23 15.74
N ALA A 155 -4.44 -5.33 15.13
CA ALA A 155 -4.19 -6.68 15.64
C ALA A 155 -2.70 -7.06 15.68
N ALA A 156 -1.88 -6.47 14.82
CA ALA A 156 -0.42 -6.66 14.79
C ALA A 156 0.33 -5.76 15.80
N GLY A 157 -0.38 -5.07 16.68
CA GLY A 157 0.16 -4.19 17.71
C GLY A 157 -0.06 -2.70 17.45
N GLY A 158 -0.66 -2.34 16.31
CA GLY A 158 -1.01 -0.96 15.99
C GLY A 158 0.19 -0.05 15.72
N THR A 159 1.39 -0.61 15.55
CA THR A 159 2.59 0.13 15.18
C THR A 159 3.48 -0.73 14.28
N LEU A 160 4.08 -0.14 13.25
CA LEU A 160 5.02 -0.86 12.39
C LEU A 160 6.27 -1.34 13.13
N ALA A 161 6.61 -0.70 14.25
CA ALA A 161 7.72 -1.13 15.08
C ALA A 161 7.55 -2.56 15.60
N SER A 162 6.31 -3.04 15.75
CA SER A 162 5.98 -4.38 16.24
C SER A 162 5.69 -5.39 15.14
N VAL A 163 5.60 -4.98 13.87
CA VAL A 163 5.29 -5.87 12.74
C VAL A 163 6.59 -6.44 12.16
N PRO A 164 6.85 -7.75 12.26
CA PRO A 164 8.02 -8.36 11.61
C PRO A 164 7.93 -8.19 10.10
N TYR A 165 9.06 -7.96 9.43
CA TYR A 165 9.10 -7.76 7.97
C TYR A 165 8.46 -8.91 7.17
N ALA A 166 8.64 -10.15 7.62
CA ALA A 166 7.99 -11.33 7.04
C ALA A 166 6.46 -11.34 7.23
N GLY A 167 5.96 -10.64 8.26
CA GLY A 167 4.54 -10.45 8.51
C GLY A 167 3.89 -9.50 7.50
N VAL A 168 4.62 -8.50 7.00
CA VAL A 168 4.09 -7.52 6.02
C VAL A 168 3.71 -8.22 4.71
N GLU A 169 4.52 -9.15 4.20
CA GLU A 169 4.21 -9.86 2.96
C GLU A 169 2.91 -10.68 3.08
N ALA A 170 2.80 -11.46 4.16
CA ALA A 170 1.61 -12.27 4.45
C ALA A 170 0.37 -11.40 4.69
N PHE A 171 0.56 -10.24 5.33
CA PHE A 171 -0.48 -9.26 5.60
C PHE A 171 -1.08 -8.71 4.29
N VAL A 172 -0.25 -8.20 3.38
CA VAL A 172 -0.69 -7.70 2.08
C VAL A 172 -1.41 -8.79 1.29
N GLN A 173 -0.83 -10.00 1.25
CA GLN A 173 -1.43 -11.12 0.53
C GLN A 173 -2.83 -11.48 1.06
N ALA A 174 -2.98 -11.57 2.39
CA ALA A 174 -4.25 -11.94 3.00
C ALA A 174 -5.35 -10.92 2.72
N ILE A 175 -5.03 -9.61 2.78
CA ILE A 175 -5.99 -8.54 2.48
C ILE A 175 -6.42 -8.63 1.02
N TYR A 176 -5.46 -8.75 0.11
CA TYR A 176 -5.75 -8.88 -1.33
C TYR A 176 -6.66 -10.08 -1.64
N GLU A 177 -6.35 -11.27 -1.11
CA GLU A 177 -7.14 -12.48 -1.36
C GLU A 177 -8.59 -12.33 -0.86
N GLN A 178 -8.80 -11.68 0.30
CA GLN A 178 -10.15 -11.43 0.83
C GLN A 178 -10.93 -10.40 0.02
N SER A 179 -10.27 -9.30 -0.37
CA SER A 179 -10.89 -8.28 -1.21
C SER A 179 -11.23 -8.83 -2.60
N PHE A 180 -10.38 -9.71 -3.15
CA PHE A 180 -10.65 -10.42 -4.41
C PHE A 180 -11.86 -11.35 -4.31
N GLU A 181 -12.00 -12.11 -3.23
CA GLU A 181 -13.20 -12.94 -3.04
C GLU A 181 -14.46 -12.11 -2.82
N LEU A 182 -14.37 -11.00 -2.07
CA LEU A 182 -15.50 -10.09 -1.88
C LEU A 182 -16.02 -9.56 -3.21
N ILE A 183 -15.14 -9.04 -4.06
CA ILE A 183 -15.56 -8.48 -5.36
C ILE A 183 -16.12 -9.56 -6.29
N ARG A 184 -15.62 -10.79 -6.21
CA ARG A 184 -16.18 -11.93 -6.95
C ARG A 184 -17.61 -12.24 -6.50
N ILE A 185 -17.85 -12.26 -5.19
CA ILE A 185 -19.20 -12.48 -4.63
C ILE A 185 -20.15 -11.35 -5.08
N LEU A 186 -19.70 -10.10 -4.97
CA LEU A 186 -20.51 -8.93 -5.36
C LEU A 186 -20.81 -8.93 -6.87
N GLY A 187 -19.85 -9.32 -7.71
CA GLY A 187 -20.02 -9.44 -9.16
C GLY A 187 -20.92 -10.59 -9.59
N ASP A 188 -20.89 -11.73 -8.88
CA ASP A 188 -21.76 -12.89 -9.16
C ASP A 188 -23.21 -12.66 -8.69
N SER A 189 -23.44 -11.74 -7.75
CA SER A 189 -24.75 -11.50 -7.12
C SER A 189 -25.53 -10.34 -7.74
N ALA A 190 -24.97 -9.65 -8.73
CA ALA A 190 -25.46 -8.40 -9.30
C ALA A 190 -25.96 -8.52 -10.74
#